data_AF-A0A1G8XMW9-F1
#
_entry.id   AF-A0A1G8XMW9-F1
#
_cell.length_a   1.000
_cell.length_b   1.000
_cell.length_c   1.000
_cell.angle_alpha   90.00
_cell.angle_beta   90.00
_cell.angle_gamma   90.00
#
_symmetry.space_group_name_H-M   'P 1'
#
loop_
_entity.id
_entity.type
_entity.pdbx_description
1 polymer ?
#
loop_
_entity_poly.entity_id
_entity_poly.type
_entity_poly.pdbx_seq_one_letter_code
_entity_poly.pdbx_strand_id
1 'polypeptide(L)'
;MLVAVLSVFGALGAQWLNTMRAFRLAEIERRAKREERHQQNREDTYAKFLVAARALRPALRSGTGEAALAALRDAAAYIELNAPELADRALAAVLDSGERWAELVLTSPPTAPVIKEADEEFHQAVRAMRDLMRNDLASE
;
A
#
# COMPACT_ATOMS: atom_id res chain seq x y z
N MET A 1 60.90 17.22 -20.11
CA MET A 1 59.89 16.23 -20.56
C MET A 1 59.31 15.33 -19.46
N LEU A 2 59.91 15.22 -18.26
CA LEU A 2 59.37 14.37 -17.17
C LEU A 2 58.09 14.92 -16.49
N VAL A 3 57.91 16.25 -16.43
CA VAL A 3 56.75 16.89 -15.77
C VAL A 3 55.44 16.70 -16.56
N ALA A 4 55.54 16.59 -17.89
CA ALA A 4 54.39 16.35 -18.77
C ALA A 4 53.82 14.92 -18.65
N VAL A 5 54.65 13.94 -18.29
CA VAL A 5 54.22 12.55 -18.12
C VAL A 5 53.53 12.36 -16.76
N LEU A 6 54.08 12.95 -15.69
CA LEU A 6 53.49 12.91 -14.34
C LEU A 6 52.11 13.60 -14.27
N SER A 7 51.91 14.68 -15.03
CA SER A 7 50.62 15.40 -15.08
C SER A 7 49.52 14.60 -15.78
N VAL A 8 49.85 13.78 -16.79
CA VAL A 8 48.88 12.87 -17.44
C VAL A 8 48.46 11.74 -16.50
N PHE A 9 49.39 11.15 -15.73
CA PHE A 9 49.04 10.14 -14.73
C PHE A 9 48.24 10.72 -13.55
N GLY A 10 48.54 11.95 -13.12
CA GLY A 10 47.73 12.67 -12.13
C GLY A 10 46.32 12.98 -12.61
N ALA A 11 46.17 13.40 -13.88
CA ALA A 11 44.87 13.65 -14.51
C ALA A 11 44.05 12.35 -14.66
N LEU A 12 44.66 11.25 -15.11
CA LEU A 12 43.99 9.96 -15.24
C LEU A 12 43.58 9.39 -13.88
N GLY A 13 44.41 9.53 -12.85
CA GLY A 13 44.08 9.10 -11.48
C GLY A 13 42.95 9.93 -10.86
N ALA A 14 42.95 11.24 -11.06
CA ALA A 14 41.87 12.13 -10.61
C ALA A 14 40.55 11.86 -11.35
N GLN A 15 40.62 11.57 -12.65
CA GLN A 15 39.47 11.24 -13.49
C GLN A 15 38.88 9.87 -13.10
N TRP A 16 39.72 8.89 -12.78
CA TRP A 16 39.27 7.57 -12.30
C TRP A 16 38.61 7.65 -10.90
N LEU A 17 39.20 8.39 -9.96
CA LEU A 17 38.62 8.65 -8.64
C LEU A 17 37.27 9.39 -8.72
N ASN A 18 37.16 10.39 -9.60
CA ASN A 18 35.91 11.10 -9.83
C ASN A 18 34.85 10.21 -10.47
N THR A 19 35.24 9.34 -11.41
CA THR A 19 34.31 8.40 -12.05
C THR A 19 33.81 7.35 -11.05
N MET A 20 34.70 6.81 -10.20
CA MET A 20 34.33 5.89 -9.12
C MET A 20 33.40 6.54 -8.08
N ARG A 21 33.65 7.79 -7.70
CA ARG A 21 32.75 8.56 -6.82
C ARG A 21 31.40 8.82 -7.49
N ALA A 22 31.39 9.18 -8.77
CA ALA A 22 30.16 9.39 -9.53
C ALA A 22 29.34 8.10 -9.66
N PHE A 23 29.97 6.94 -9.88
CA PHE A 23 29.30 5.64 -9.89
C PHE A 23 28.69 5.30 -8.53
N ARG A 24 29.43 5.50 -7.43
CA ARG A 24 28.90 5.27 -6.08
C ARG A 24 27.72 6.19 -5.76
N LEU A 25 27.83 7.48 -6.09
CA LEU A 25 26.72 8.44 -5.92
C LEU A 25 25.50 8.05 -6.75
N ALA A 26 25.69 7.67 -8.02
CA ALA A 26 24.61 7.19 -8.88
C ALA A 26 23.97 5.90 -8.35
N GLU A 27 24.73 5.01 -7.72
CA GLU A 27 24.19 3.80 -7.10
C GLU A 27 23.38 4.12 -5.83
N ILE A 28 23.86 5.04 -4.99
CA ILE A 28 23.14 5.55 -3.82
C ILE A 28 21.83 6.23 -4.26
N GLU A 29 21.88 7.11 -5.25
CA GLU A 29 20.68 7.75 -5.82
C GLU A 29 19.69 6.74 -6.41
N ARG A 30 20.19 5.69 -7.07
CA ARG A 30 19.33 4.62 -7.61
C ARG A 30 18.65 3.82 -6.50
N ARG A 31 19.33 3.57 -5.38
CA ARG A 31 18.73 2.89 -4.22
C ARG A 31 17.70 3.78 -3.54
N ALA A 32 18.04 5.05 -3.28
CA ALA A 32 17.11 6.03 -2.71
C ALA A 32 15.85 6.20 -3.57
N LYS A 33 15.97 6.29 -4.90
CA LYS A 33 14.83 6.35 -5.81
C LYS A 33 13.98 5.08 -5.85
N ARG A 34 14.57 3.91 -5.57
CA ARG A 34 13.79 2.66 -5.47
C ARG A 34 13.00 2.65 -4.18
N GLU A 35 13.62 3.02 -3.07
CA GLU A 35 13.00 3.11 -1.75
C GLU A 35 11.84 4.11 -1.74
N GLU A 36 12.04 5.31 -2.28
CA GLU A 36 10.99 6.32 -2.45
C GLU A 36 9.80 5.78 -3.28
N ARG A 37 10.08 5.06 -4.38
CA ARG A 37 9.03 4.44 -5.20
C ARG A 37 8.30 3.31 -4.46
N HIS A 38 9.00 2.53 -3.65
CA HIS A 38 8.38 1.47 -2.86
C HIS A 38 7.44 2.08 -1.81
N GLN A 39 7.87 3.13 -1.10
CA GLN A 39 7.05 3.85 -0.14
C GLN A 39 5.81 4.45 -0.80
N GLN A 40 5.98 5.17 -1.93
CA GLN A 40 4.86 5.76 -2.66
C GLN A 40 3.86 4.71 -3.15
N ASN A 41 4.34 3.57 -3.67
CA ASN A 41 3.46 2.47 -4.09
C ASN A 41 2.65 1.89 -2.92
N ARG A 42 3.21 1.82 -1.71
CA ARG A 42 2.50 1.38 -0.50
C ARG A 42 1.43 2.37 -0.08
N GLU A 43 1.77 3.66 -0.02
CA GLU A 43 0.81 4.73 0.27
C GLU A 43 -0.38 4.72 -0.70
N ASP A 44 -0.10 4.63 -2.01
CA ASP A 44 -1.14 4.56 -3.04
C ASP A 44 -2.02 3.31 -2.89
N THR A 45 -1.42 2.17 -2.55
CA THR A 45 -2.12 0.91 -2.33
C THR A 45 -3.05 1.01 -1.12
N TYR A 46 -2.57 1.56 0.01
CA TYR A 46 -3.37 1.75 1.21
C TYR A 46 -4.50 2.75 0.98
N ALA A 47 -4.23 3.84 0.25
CA ALA A 47 -5.24 4.81 -0.12
C ALA A 47 -6.36 4.15 -0.97
N LYS A 48 -6.00 3.38 -2.00
CA LYS A 48 -6.97 2.66 -2.84
C LYS A 48 -7.87 1.73 -2.02
N PHE A 49 -7.29 0.94 -1.12
CA PHE A 49 -8.05 0.05 -0.24
C PHE A 49 -9.00 0.81 0.69
N LEU A 50 -8.51 1.86 1.37
CA LEU A 50 -9.34 2.63 2.29
C LEU A 50 -10.48 3.36 1.58
N VAL A 51 -10.27 3.80 0.33
CA VAL A 51 -11.31 4.36 -0.53
C VAL A 51 -12.36 3.31 -0.88
N ALA A 52 -11.95 2.13 -1.32
CA ALA A 52 -12.86 1.03 -1.65
C ALA A 52 -13.68 0.59 -0.43
N ALA A 53 -13.03 0.44 0.73
CA ALA A 53 -13.70 0.06 1.98
C ALA A 53 -14.74 1.11 2.41
N ARG A 54 -14.42 2.41 2.26
CA ARG A 54 -15.37 3.50 2.57
C ARG A 54 -16.58 3.51 1.63
N ALA A 55 -16.40 3.06 0.38
CA ALA A 55 -17.47 3.03 -0.61
C ALA A 55 -18.50 1.91 -0.37
N LEU A 56 -18.18 0.89 0.43
CA LEU A 56 -19.07 -0.25 0.64
C LEU A 56 -20.41 0.15 1.28
N ARG A 57 -20.40 0.96 2.35
CA ARG A 57 -21.61 1.40 3.05
C ARG A 57 -22.62 2.12 2.15
N PRO A 58 -22.24 3.19 1.42
CA PRO A 58 -23.19 3.84 0.52
C PRO A 58 -23.63 2.91 -0.61
N ALA A 59 -22.74 2.06 -1.13
CA ALA A 59 -23.08 1.12 -2.21
C ALA A 59 -24.10 0.06 -1.79
N LEU A 60 -23.99 -0.48 -0.57
CA LEU A 60 -24.96 -1.42 -0.03
C LEU A 60 -26.34 -0.79 0.14
N ARG A 61 -26.40 0.52 0.43
CA ARG A 61 -27.68 1.27 0.53
C ARG A 61 -28.28 1.61 -0.83
N SER A 62 -27.45 1.77 -1.87
CA SER A 62 -27.90 2.08 -3.23
C SER A 62 -28.11 0.85 -4.13
N GLY A 63 -27.94 -0.36 -3.60
CA GLY A 63 -28.09 -1.60 -4.36
C GLY A 63 -26.91 -1.93 -5.30
N THR A 64 -25.78 -1.25 -5.15
CA THR A 64 -24.54 -1.49 -5.92
C THR A 64 -23.47 -2.20 -5.10
N GLY A 65 -23.90 -2.93 -4.06
CA GLY A 65 -23.02 -3.56 -3.07
C GLY A 65 -22.03 -4.57 -3.64
N GLU A 66 -22.47 -5.38 -4.61
CA GLU A 66 -21.63 -6.41 -5.23
C GLU A 66 -20.43 -5.80 -5.98
N ALA A 67 -20.66 -4.73 -6.75
CA ALA A 67 -19.60 -4.01 -7.44
C ALA A 67 -18.61 -3.36 -6.44
N ALA A 68 -19.11 -2.84 -5.32
CA ALA A 68 -18.25 -2.29 -4.28
C ALA A 68 -17.44 -3.37 -3.55
N LEU A 69 -18.00 -4.57 -3.32
CA LEU A 69 -17.26 -5.71 -2.80
C LEU A 69 -16.18 -6.19 -3.77
N ALA A 70 -16.49 -6.27 -5.07
CA ALA A 70 -15.49 -6.61 -6.08
C ALA A 70 -14.33 -5.61 -6.07
N ALA A 71 -14.63 -4.30 -6.03
CA ALA A 71 -13.60 -3.26 -5.93
C ALA A 71 -12.78 -3.35 -4.62
N LEU A 72 -13.40 -3.75 -3.51
CA LEU A 72 -12.71 -3.97 -2.24
C LEU A 72 -11.77 -5.18 -2.32
N ARG A 73 -12.22 -6.29 -2.93
CA ARG A 73 -11.39 -7.49 -3.15
C ARG A 73 -10.21 -7.20 -4.07
N ASP A 74 -10.44 -6.47 -5.17
CA ASP A 74 -9.36 -6.03 -6.06
C ASP A 74 -8.34 -5.16 -5.31
N ALA A 75 -8.81 -4.23 -4.48
CA ALA A 75 -7.92 -3.40 -3.67
C ALA A 75 -7.16 -4.21 -2.61
N ALA A 76 -7.77 -5.26 -2.05
CA ALA A 76 -7.11 -6.18 -1.12
C ALA A 76 -5.97 -6.95 -1.81
N ALA A 77 -6.15 -7.41 -3.05
CA ALA A 77 -5.10 -8.08 -3.82
C ALA A 77 -3.86 -7.19 -4.03
N TYR A 78 -4.04 -5.87 -4.15
CA TYR A 78 -2.89 -4.94 -4.20
C TYR A 78 -2.13 -4.87 -2.87
N ILE A 79 -2.82 -4.99 -1.73
CA ILE A 79 -2.16 -5.07 -0.41
C ILE A 79 -1.37 -6.36 -0.30
N GLU A 80 -1.94 -7.49 -0.71
CA GLU A 80 -1.24 -8.79 -0.71
C GLU A 80 0.07 -8.74 -1.51
N LEU A 81 0.08 -8.02 -2.63
CA LEU A 81 1.26 -7.85 -3.47
C LEU A 81 2.31 -6.90 -2.87
N ASN A 82 1.89 -5.77 -2.28
CA ASN A 82 2.80 -4.67 -1.91
C ASN A 82 3.12 -4.61 -0.41
N ALA A 83 2.33 -5.28 0.43
CA ALA A 83 2.45 -5.31 1.88
C ALA A 83 1.99 -6.67 2.45
N PRO A 84 2.70 -7.77 2.11
CA PRO A 84 2.29 -9.12 2.50
C PRO A 84 2.25 -9.31 4.03
N GLU A 85 3.06 -8.56 4.78
CA GLU A 85 3.06 -8.50 6.25
C GLU A 85 1.68 -8.12 6.83
N LEU A 86 0.89 -7.34 6.07
CA LEU A 86 -0.45 -6.89 6.44
C LEU A 86 -1.58 -7.76 5.87
N ALA A 87 -1.25 -8.65 4.92
CA ALA A 87 -2.22 -9.49 4.22
C ALA A 87 -2.80 -10.63 5.08
N ASP A 88 -2.27 -10.81 6.29
CA ASP A 88 -2.72 -11.80 7.25
C ASP A 88 -4.12 -11.45 7.82
N ARG A 89 -4.45 -11.99 9.01
CA ARG A 89 -5.79 -12.00 9.63
C ARG A 89 -6.57 -10.68 9.57
N ALA A 90 -5.91 -9.52 9.55
CA ALA A 90 -6.59 -8.23 9.51
C ALA A 90 -7.25 -7.94 8.15
N LEU A 91 -6.59 -8.28 7.04
CA LEU A 91 -7.16 -8.10 5.70
C LEU A 91 -8.35 -9.04 5.49
N ALA A 92 -8.19 -10.31 5.88
CA ALA A 92 -9.27 -11.29 5.87
C ALA A 92 -10.48 -10.84 6.69
N ALA A 93 -10.27 -10.30 7.90
CA ALA A 93 -11.37 -9.80 8.74
C ALA A 93 -12.17 -8.67 8.07
N VAL A 94 -11.53 -7.79 7.28
CA VAL A 94 -12.25 -6.75 6.52
C VAL A 94 -13.10 -7.35 5.41
N LEU A 95 -12.55 -8.33 4.68
CA LEU A 95 -13.28 -8.99 3.59
C LEU A 95 -14.45 -9.80 4.13
N ASP A 96 -14.23 -10.66 5.13
CA ASP A 96 -15.25 -11.52 5.74
C ASP A 96 -16.40 -10.69 6.32
N SER A 97 -16.08 -9.62 7.06
CA SER A 97 -17.11 -8.74 7.63
C SER A 97 -17.88 -7.96 6.56
N GLY A 98 -17.20 -7.56 5.47
CA GLY A 98 -17.84 -6.90 4.33
C GLY A 98 -18.79 -7.82 3.57
N GLU A 99 -18.38 -9.06 3.33
CA GLU A 99 -19.19 -10.09 2.66
C GLU A 99 -20.41 -10.45 3.49
N ARG A 100 -20.21 -10.72 4.79
CA ARG A 100 -21.29 -10.99 5.74
C ARG A 100 -22.29 -9.84 5.78
N TRP A 101 -21.82 -8.59 5.78
CA TRP A 101 -22.70 -7.44 5.78
C TRP A 101 -23.53 -7.37 4.49
N ALA A 102 -22.92 -7.60 3.33
CA ALA A 102 -23.63 -7.63 2.07
C ALA A 102 -24.68 -8.74 2.01
N GLU A 103 -24.35 -9.93 2.49
CA GLU A 103 -25.29 -11.05 2.58
C GLU A 103 -26.49 -10.71 3.47
N LEU A 104 -26.25 -10.10 4.64
CA LEU A 104 -27.32 -9.69 5.55
C LEU A 104 -28.23 -8.61 4.94
N VAL A 105 -27.67 -7.66 4.18
CA VAL A 105 -28.48 -6.65 3.47
C VAL A 105 -29.40 -7.27 2.42
N LEU A 106 -28.98 -8.37 1.79
CA LEU A 106 -29.78 -9.07 0.77
C LEU A 106 -30.85 -9.99 1.37
N THR A 107 -30.58 -10.57 2.54
CA THR A 107 -31.39 -11.65 3.12
C THR A 107 -32.28 -11.21 4.28
N SER A 108 -31.97 -10.06 4.91
CA SER A 108 -32.68 -9.57 6.09
C SER A 108 -33.49 -8.31 5.81
N PRO A 109 -34.56 -8.04 6.59
CA PRO A 109 -35.27 -6.77 6.53
C PRO A 109 -34.31 -5.59 6.79
N PRO A 110 -34.46 -4.44 6.10
CA PRO A 110 -33.53 -3.29 6.23
C PRO A 110 -33.40 -2.72 7.66
N THR A 111 -34.39 -2.95 8.52
CA THR A 111 -34.42 -2.50 9.91
C THR A 111 -33.89 -3.53 10.90
N ALA A 112 -33.41 -4.69 10.43
CA ALA A 112 -32.94 -5.75 11.30
C ALA A 112 -31.67 -5.30 12.07
N PRO A 113 -31.61 -5.53 13.40
CA PRO A 113 -30.47 -5.09 14.22
C PRO A 113 -29.15 -5.72 13.77
N VAL A 114 -29.19 -6.93 13.23
CA VAL A 114 -28.03 -7.66 12.69
C VAL A 114 -27.32 -6.90 11.55
N ILE A 115 -28.02 -6.08 10.77
CA ILE A 115 -27.40 -5.26 9.71
C ILE A 115 -26.55 -4.16 10.33
N LYS A 116 -27.01 -3.57 11.43
CA LYS A 116 -26.27 -2.53 12.16
C LYS A 116 -25.03 -3.11 12.84
N GLU A 117 -25.16 -4.29 13.43
CA GLU A 117 -24.04 -5.02 14.04
C GLU A 117 -22.96 -5.36 12.99
N ALA A 118 -23.36 -5.86 11.83
CA ALA A 118 -22.42 -6.17 10.74
C ALA A 118 -21.74 -4.92 10.16
N ASP A 119 -22.47 -3.81 10.04
CA ASP A 119 -21.93 -2.51 9.65
C ASP A 119 -20.87 -2.02 10.66
N GLU A 120 -21.14 -2.15 11.97
CA GLU A 120 -20.18 -1.82 13.03
C GLU A 120 -18.95 -2.75 13.02
N GLU A 121 -19.14 -4.06 12.84
CA GLU A 121 -18.07 -5.06 12.73
C GLU A 121 -17.13 -4.73 11.57
N PHE A 122 -17.68 -4.45 10.39
CA PHE A 122 -16.90 -4.02 9.23
C PHE A 122 -16.11 -2.73 9.50
N HIS A 123 -16.74 -1.72 10.11
CA HIS A 123 -16.05 -0.48 10.44
C HIS A 123 -14.93 -0.68 11.47
N GLN A 124 -15.08 -1.61 12.41
CA GLN A 124 -14.04 -1.95 13.37
C GLN A 124 -12.86 -2.65 12.67
N ALA A 125 -13.13 -3.62 11.80
CA ALA A 125 -12.10 -4.29 11.00
C ALA A 125 -11.30 -3.29 10.13
N VAL A 126 -11.99 -2.37 9.45
CA VAL A 126 -11.35 -1.32 8.64
C VAL A 126 -10.49 -0.37 9.48
N ARG A 127 -10.91 -0.04 10.71
CA ARG A 127 -10.10 0.77 11.63
C ARG A 127 -8.84 0.03 12.06
N ALA A 128 -8.96 -1.24 12.45
CA ALA A 128 -7.82 -2.06 12.83
C ALA A 128 -6.82 -2.17 11.67
N MET A 129 -7.30 -2.41 10.45
CA MET A 129 -6.44 -2.43 9.26
C MET A 129 -5.75 -1.09 9.00
N ARG A 130 -6.47 0.03 9.16
CA ARG A 130 -5.90 1.38 9.03
C ARG A 130 -4.81 1.65 10.08
N ASP A 131 -5.02 1.22 11.31
CA ASP A 131 -4.02 1.38 12.37
C ASP A 131 -2.75 0.59 12.06
N LEU A 132 -2.87 -0.62 11.51
CA LEU A 132 -1.74 -1.40 11.03
C LEU A 132 -1.01 -0.70 9.87
N MET A 133 -1.73 -0.24 8.84
CA MET A 133 -1.15 0.54 7.73
C MET A 133 -0.40 1.77 8.21
N ARG A 134 -0.96 2.50 9.20
CA ARG A 134 -0.30 3.68 9.77
C ARG A 134 1.00 3.31 10.47
N ASN A 135 1.00 2.24 11.26
CA ASN A 135 2.19 1.80 11.99
C ASN A 135 3.28 1.33 11.01
N ASP A 136 2.86 0.64 9.96
CA ASP A 136 3.70 0.11 8.89
C ASP A 136 4.35 1.19 8.02
N LEU A 137 3.68 2.34 7.83
CA LEU A 137 4.29 3.55 7.24
C LEU A 137 5.20 4.31 8.21
N ALA A 138 5.00 4.15 9.52
CA ALA A 138 5.78 4.84 10.55
C ALA A 138 7.03 4.06 11.00
N SER A 139 7.12 2.78 10.64
CA SER A 139 8.27 1.91 10.96
C SER A 139 9.39 1.93 9.90
N GLU A 140 9.17 2.61 8.77
CA GLU A 140 10.21 2.93 7.76
C GLU A 140 10.91 4.26 8.09
#